data_AF-A0A699L7P8-F1
#
_entry.id   AF-A0A699L7P8-F1
#
_cell.length_a   1.000
_cell.length_b   1.000
_cell.length_c   1.000
_cell.angle_alpha   90.00
_cell.angle_beta   90.00
_cell.angle_gamma   90.00
#
_symmetry.space_group_name_H-M   'P 1'
#
loop_
_entity.id
_entity.type
_entity.pdbx_description
1 polymer ?
#
loop_
_entity_poly.entity_id
_entity_poly.type
_entity_poly.pdbx_seq_one_letter_code
_entity_poly.pdbx_strand_id
1 'polypeptide(L)'
;MGNEFYDEEVANKFVDYFHNFLGSCDETYPIDMPDDIFKTKVDAMTDLHMVRDVLKYEIKSALFDIKDDKAPGPDGFTSKNFKASWDIMRNDLCSVVQELFISGKILDQLLAAMWSISVLVRL
;
A
#
# COMPACT_ATOMS: atom_id res chain seq x y z
N MET A 1 -13.56 32.44 19.95
CA MET A 1 -13.80 33.30 18.78
C MET A 1 -13.28 32.54 17.58
N GLY A 2 -14.17 32.04 16.70
CA GLY A 2 -13.74 31.31 15.51
C GLY A 2 -13.36 32.30 14.42
N ASN A 3 -12.27 32.03 13.69
CA ASN A 3 -11.92 32.81 12.51
C ASN A 3 -12.60 32.16 11.30
N GLU A 4 -13.35 32.95 10.54
CA GLU A 4 -13.96 32.54 9.28
C GLU A 4 -12.98 32.82 8.14
N PHE A 5 -12.76 31.83 7.28
CA PHE A 5 -11.85 31.91 6.13
C PHE A 5 -12.63 31.53 4.86
N TYR A 6 -12.29 32.15 3.73
CA TYR A 6 -12.98 31.94 2.45
C TYR A 6 -11.97 31.68 1.31
N ASP A 7 -12.43 30.97 0.29
CA ASP A 7 -11.68 30.73 -0.96
C ASP A 7 -10.27 30.14 -0.76
N GLU A 8 -9.25 30.72 -1.38
CA GLU A 8 -7.86 30.24 -1.32
C GLU A 8 -7.28 30.27 0.10
N GLU A 9 -7.80 31.10 1.01
CA GLU A 9 -7.36 31.12 2.41
C GLU A 9 -7.72 29.82 3.14
N VAL A 10 -8.80 29.15 2.76
CA VAL A 10 -9.17 27.85 3.33
C VAL A 10 -8.12 26.81 2.96
N ALA A 11 -7.72 26.76 1.68
CA ALA A 11 -6.69 25.86 1.20
C ALA A 11 -5.35 26.12 1.89
N ASN A 12 -4.94 27.38 2.01
CA ASN A 12 -3.72 27.77 2.71
C ASN A 12 -3.76 27.38 4.20
N LYS A 13 -4.90 27.57 4.88
CA LYS A 13 -5.04 27.13 6.28
C LYS A 13 -4.96 25.62 6.44
N PHE A 14 -5.49 24.86 5.50
CA PHE A 14 -5.35 23.40 5.49
C PHE A 14 -3.88 22.99 5.29
N VAL A 15 -3.19 23.59 4.33
CA VAL A 15 -1.76 23.32 4.07
C VAL A 15 -0.92 23.70 5.28
N ASP A 16 -1.09 24.90 5.84
CA ASP A 16 -0.39 25.37 7.03
C ASP A 16 -0.62 24.45 8.23
N TYR A 17 -1.87 24.01 8.43
CA TYR A 17 -2.22 23.12 9.53
C TYR A 17 -1.47 21.79 9.41
N PHE A 18 -1.56 21.13 8.25
CA PHE A 18 -0.91 19.84 8.05
C PHE A 18 0.60 19.94 7.92
N HIS A 19 1.13 21.05 7.41
CA HIS A 19 2.57 21.31 7.40
C HIS A 19 3.13 21.47 8.81
N ASN A 20 2.45 22.18 9.69
CA ASN A 20 2.87 22.29 11.08
C ASN A 20 2.66 20.98 11.86
N PHE A 21 1.58 20.25 11.56
CA PHE A 21 1.24 19.01 12.23
C PHE A 21 2.13 17.82 11.81
N LEU A 22 2.48 17.71 10.53
CA LEU A 22 3.25 16.59 9.97
C LEU A 22 4.68 16.94 9.57
N GLY A 23 4.98 18.23 9.37
CA GLY A 23 6.27 18.73 8.90
C GLY A 23 7.14 19.34 9.99
N SER A 24 6.72 19.31 11.25
CA SER A 24 7.58 19.64 12.38
C SER A 24 8.55 18.49 12.65
N CYS A 25 9.85 18.80 12.58
CA CYS A 25 10.90 17.91 13.06
C CYS A 25 11.15 18.23 14.53
N ASP A 26 10.58 17.45 15.44
CA ASP A 26 10.91 17.53 16.86
C ASP A 26 12.30 16.95 17.13
N GLU A 27 13.00 17.47 18.14
CA GLU A 27 14.24 16.88 18.63
C GLU A 27 13.92 15.48 19.19
N THR A 28 14.30 14.43 18.46
CA THR A 28 14.18 13.06 18.93
C THR A 28 15.33 12.72 19.84
N TYR A 29 15.05 12.25 21.05
CA TYR A 29 16.07 11.67 21.93
C TYR A 29 16.25 10.18 21.59
N PRO A 30 17.47 9.64 21.71
CA PRO A 30 17.68 8.19 21.68
C PRO A 30 16.77 7.53 22.73
N ILE A 31 16.12 6.43 22.36
CA ILE A 31 15.29 5.72 23.31
C ILE A 31 16.20 4.97 24.29
N ASP A 32 16.21 5.39 25.55
CA ASP A 32 16.90 4.68 26.63
C ASP A 32 16.20 3.32 26.83
N MET A 33 16.96 2.24 26.63
CA MET A 33 16.50 0.83 26.68
C MET A 33 15.49 0.44 25.59
N PRO A 34 15.95 0.27 24.33
CA PRO A 34 15.09 -0.12 23.21
C PRO A 34 14.39 -1.47 23.39
N ASP A 35 14.97 -2.37 24.21
CA ASP A 35 14.47 -3.73 24.40
C ASP A 35 13.18 -3.81 25.24
N ASP A 36 12.86 -2.78 26.03
CA ASP A 36 11.73 -2.73 26.97
C ASP A 36 10.53 -1.89 26.49
N ILE A 37 10.65 -1.23 25.32
CA ILE A 37 9.55 -0.45 24.73
C ILE A 37 8.36 -1.36 24.42
N PHE A 38 8.63 -2.54 23.86
CA PHE A 38 7.61 -3.51 23.47
C PHE A 38 7.64 -4.71 24.41
N LYS A 39 6.75 -4.70 25.40
CA LYS A 39 6.57 -5.81 26.35
C LYS A 39 6.04 -7.07 25.68
N THR A 40 5.24 -6.91 24.63
CA THR A 40 4.72 -8.02 23.83
C THR A 40 5.54 -8.14 22.56
N LYS A 41 6.26 -9.25 22.43
CA LYS A 41 7.01 -9.60 21.22
C LYS A 41 6.25 -10.71 20.49
N VAL A 42 6.33 -10.72 19.17
CA VAL A 42 5.89 -11.87 18.37
C VAL A 42 6.72 -13.08 18.80
N ASP A 43 6.07 -14.24 18.85
CA ASP A 43 6.78 -15.48 19.14
C ASP A 43 7.72 -15.84 17.99
N ALA A 44 8.72 -16.68 18.28
CA ALA A 44 9.76 -17.02 17.30
C ALA A 44 9.20 -17.67 16.02
N MET A 45 8.08 -18.38 16.10
CA MET A 45 7.46 -18.99 14.91
C MET A 45 6.80 -17.92 14.04
N THR A 46 6.09 -16.98 14.66
CA THR A 46 5.49 -15.84 13.94
C THR A 46 6.55 -14.95 13.32
N ASP A 47 7.64 -14.67 14.04
CA ASP A 47 8.76 -13.88 13.54
C ASP A 47 9.38 -14.52 12.28
N LEU A 48 9.68 -15.82 12.36
CA LEU A 48 10.20 -16.58 11.21
C LEU A 48 9.19 -16.63 10.05
N HIS A 49 7.90 -16.64 10.36
CA HIS A 49 6.82 -16.63 9.39
C HIS A 49 6.65 -15.27 8.69
N MET A 50 7.10 -14.17 9.30
CA MET A 50 7.04 -12.82 8.71
C MET A 50 8.18 -12.55 7.73
N VAL A 51 9.32 -13.23 7.87
CA VAL A 51 10.52 -13.03 7.03
C VAL A 51 10.63 -14.01 5.86
N ARG A 52 9.73 -15.00 5.77
CA ARG A 52 9.72 -15.97 4.67
C ARG A 52 9.19 -15.36 3.38
N ASP A 53 9.43 -16.07 2.28
CA ASP A 53 8.86 -15.72 0.99
C ASP A 53 7.32 -15.74 1.00
N VAL A 54 6.74 -14.75 0.33
CA VAL A 54 5.30 -14.64 0.12
C VAL A 54 4.84 -15.76 -0.82
N LEU A 55 3.80 -16.49 -0.43
CA LEU A 55 3.28 -17.64 -1.19
C LEU A 55 2.11 -17.23 -2.09
N LYS A 56 1.98 -17.90 -3.24
CA LYS A 56 0.93 -17.60 -4.23
C LYS A 56 -0.49 -17.64 -3.67
N TYR A 57 -0.75 -18.55 -2.73
CA TYR A 57 -2.08 -18.65 -2.10
C TYR A 57 -2.37 -17.45 -1.19
N GLU A 58 -1.36 -16.85 -0.57
CA GLU A 58 -1.51 -15.67 0.29
C GLU A 58 -1.83 -14.45 -0.56
N ILE A 59 -1.15 -14.31 -1.70
CA ILE A 59 -1.41 -13.27 -2.69
C ILE A 59 -2.85 -13.38 -3.18
N LYS A 60 -3.29 -14.60 -3.51
CA LYS A 60 -4.69 -14.85 -3.89
C LYS A 60 -5.65 -14.51 -2.76
N SER A 61 -5.40 -15.00 -1.55
CA SER A 61 -6.28 -14.77 -0.40
C SER A 61 -6.43 -13.28 -0.12
N ALA A 62 -5.31 -12.55 -0.07
CA ALA A 62 -5.30 -11.11 0.14
C ALA A 62 -6.05 -10.36 -0.96
N LEU A 63 -5.88 -10.74 -2.23
CA LEU A 63 -6.62 -10.13 -3.33
C LEU A 63 -8.13 -10.39 -3.22
N PHE A 64 -8.53 -11.60 -2.84
CA PHE A 64 -9.94 -12.00 -2.75
C PHE A 64 -10.65 -11.43 -1.50
N ASP A 65 -9.90 -11.17 -0.42
CA ASP A 65 -10.39 -10.50 0.79
C ASP A 65 -10.73 -9.01 0.56
N ILE A 66 -10.12 -8.36 -0.43
CA ILE A 66 -10.45 -6.97 -0.76
C ILE A 66 -11.87 -6.92 -1.32
N LYS A 67 -12.78 -6.21 -0.64
CA LYS A 67 -14.16 -6.04 -1.13
C LYS A 67 -14.20 -5.41 -2.54
N ASP A 68 -15.21 -5.82 -3.32
CA ASP A 68 -15.40 -5.40 -4.71
C ASP A 68 -15.85 -3.94 -4.83
N ASP A 69 -16.42 -3.38 -3.76
CA ASP A 69 -16.96 -2.02 -3.67
C ASP A 69 -15.91 -0.97 -3.27
N LYS A 70 -14.63 -1.35 -3.19
CA LYS A 70 -13.55 -0.37 -3.02
C LYS A 70 -13.51 0.59 -4.19
N ALA A 71 -13.22 1.86 -3.88
CA ALA A 71 -13.06 2.90 -4.87
C ALA A 71 -12.04 2.47 -5.94
N PRO A 72 -12.34 2.70 -7.23
CA PRO A 72 -11.43 2.38 -8.31
C PRO A 72 -10.13 3.19 -8.18
N GLY A 73 -9.03 2.62 -8.67
CA GLY A 73 -7.80 3.38 -8.83
C GLY A 73 -7.99 4.56 -9.81
N PRO A 74 -7.00 5.45 -9.93
CA PRO A 74 -7.02 6.52 -10.93
C PRO A 74 -7.14 5.99 -12.38
N ASP A 75 -6.90 4.70 -12.60
CA ASP A 75 -7.08 3.97 -13.86
C ASP A 75 -8.50 3.44 -14.09
N GLY A 76 -9.40 3.54 -13.12
CA GLY A 76 -10.77 3.02 -13.19
C GLY A 76 -10.91 1.54 -12.86
N PHE A 77 -9.83 0.84 -12.49
CA PHE A 77 -9.88 -0.58 -12.15
C PHE A 77 -10.19 -0.78 -10.66
N THR A 78 -11.02 -1.79 -10.38
CA THR A 78 -11.36 -2.22 -9.02
C THR A 78 -10.78 -3.60 -8.73
N SER A 79 -10.74 -4.00 -7.46
CA SER A 79 -10.38 -5.36 -7.05
C SER A 79 -11.17 -6.44 -7.81
N LYS A 80 -12.44 -6.16 -8.14
CA LYS A 80 -13.31 -7.02 -8.93
C LYS A 80 -12.72 -7.38 -10.31
N ASN A 81 -12.07 -6.43 -10.98
CA ASN A 81 -11.45 -6.67 -12.28
C ASN A 81 -10.26 -7.63 -12.17
N PHE A 82 -9.42 -7.45 -11.14
CA PHE A 82 -8.28 -8.35 -10.88
C PHE A 82 -8.73 -9.75 -10.47
N LYS A 83 -9.82 -9.87 -9.69
CA LYS A 83 -10.41 -11.17 -9.35
C LYS A 83 -10.96 -11.88 -10.58
N ALA A 84 -11.64 -11.15 -11.47
CA ALA A 84 -12.20 -11.70 -12.70
C ALA A 84 -11.11 -12.19 -13.66
N SER A 85 -10.00 -11.46 -13.76
CA SER A 85 -8.86 -11.80 -14.62
C SER A 85 -7.78 -12.65 -13.92
N TRP A 86 -8.04 -13.15 -12.71
CA TRP A 86 -7.05 -13.86 -11.90
C TRP A 86 -6.42 -15.03 -12.65
N ASP A 87 -7.22 -15.85 -13.34
CA ASP A 87 -6.68 -17.03 -14.02
C ASP A 87 -5.72 -16.68 -15.16
N ILE A 88 -5.84 -15.48 -15.75
CA ILE A 88 -4.94 -15.01 -16.80
C ILE A 88 -3.69 -14.40 -16.17
N MET A 89 -3.85 -13.53 -15.17
CA MET A 89 -2.76 -12.72 -14.61
C MET A 89 -2.03 -13.35 -13.43
N ARG A 90 -2.51 -14.46 -12.85
CA ARG A 90 -2.00 -15.02 -11.58
C ARG A 90 -0.49 -15.23 -11.56
N ASN A 91 0.10 -15.67 -12.67
CA ASN A 91 1.52 -16.00 -12.70
C ASN A 91 2.37 -14.73 -12.67
N ASP A 92 2.06 -13.77 -13.54
CA ASP A 92 2.76 -12.48 -13.62
C ASP A 92 2.57 -11.69 -12.34
N LEU A 93 1.32 -11.61 -11.84
CA LEU A 93 1.00 -10.91 -10.60
C LEU A 93 1.72 -11.52 -9.39
N CYS A 94 1.77 -12.85 -9.29
CA CYS A 94 2.52 -13.49 -8.20
C CYS A 94 4.02 -13.24 -8.31
N SER A 95 4.60 -13.32 -9.52
CA SER A 95 6.04 -13.07 -9.73
C SER A 95 6.40 -11.67 -9.30
N VAL A 96 5.64 -10.67 -9.74
CA VAL A 96 5.93 -9.28 -9.45
C VAL A 96 5.76 -8.97 -7.96
N VAL A 97 4.72 -9.50 -7.31
CA VAL A 97 4.54 -9.33 -5.86
C VAL A 97 5.70 -9.99 -5.11
N GLN A 98 6.11 -11.19 -5.46
CA GLN A 98 7.26 -11.84 -4.82
C GLN A 98 8.55 -11.03 -5.03
N GLU A 99 8.80 -10.52 -6.23
CA GLU A 99 9.94 -9.66 -6.54
C GLU A 99 9.92 -8.33 -5.78
N LEU A 100 8.73 -7.76 -5.53
CA LEU A 100 8.57 -6.56 -4.69
C LEU A 100 9.04 -6.82 -3.25
N PHE A 101 8.65 -7.95 -2.66
CA PHE A 101 9.03 -8.30 -1.29
C PHE A 101 10.54 -8.62 -1.17
N ILE A 102 11.16 -9.13 -2.24
CA ILE A 102 12.61 -9.40 -2.27
C ILE A 102 13.43 -8.14 -2.53
N SER A 103 13.04 -7.33 -3.53
CA SER A 103 13.83 -6.19 -4.01
C SER A 103 13.51 -4.86 -3.31
N GLY A 104 12.35 -4.77 -2.66
CA GLY A 104 11.81 -3.52 -2.11
C GLY A 104 11.43 -2.49 -3.18
N LYS A 105 11.49 -2.85 -4.47
CA LYS A 105 11.19 -1.96 -5.60
C LYS A 105 9.91 -2.40 -6.27
N ILE A 106 9.01 -1.45 -6.51
CA ILE A 106 7.86 -1.66 -7.38
C ILE A 106 8.41 -1.86 -8.79
N LEU A 107 8.20 -3.04 -9.35
CA LEU A 107 8.64 -3.37 -10.70
C LEU A 107 7.80 -2.54 -11.68
N ASP A 108 8.45 -1.71 -12.51
CA ASP A 108 7.81 -0.95 -13.59
C ASP A 108 6.96 -1.85 -14.51
N GLN A 109 7.26 -3.16 -14.53
CA GLN A 109 6.52 -4.16 -15.28
C GLN A 109 5.08 -4.37 -14.77
N LEU A 110 4.76 -4.09 -13.50
CA LEU A 110 3.37 -4.15 -13.01
C LEU A 110 2.54 -3.03 -13.64
N LEU A 111 3.09 -1.81 -13.71
CA LEU A 111 2.50 -0.70 -14.45
C LEU A 111 2.39 -1.05 -15.93
N ALA A 112 3.45 -1.58 -16.54
CA ALA A 112 3.46 -1.94 -17.96
C ALA A 112 2.45 -3.06 -18.31
N ALA A 113 2.31 -4.10 -17.47
CA ALA A 113 1.34 -5.17 -17.65
C ALA A 113 -0.10 -4.67 -17.45
N MET A 114 -0.32 -3.79 -16.46
CA MET A 114 -1.61 -3.09 -16.29
C MET A 114 -1.96 -2.23 -17.51
N TRP A 115 -0.96 -1.56 -18.11
CA TRP A 115 -1.16 -0.75 -19.32
C TRP A 115 -1.42 -1.64 -20.55
N SER A 116 -0.72 -2.77 -20.69
CA SER A 116 -0.86 -3.70 -21.81
C SER A 116 -2.23 -4.42 -21.79
N ILE A 117 -2.72 -4.79 -20.61
CA ILE A 117 -4.03 -5.45 -20.45
C ILE A 117 -5.18 -4.44 -20.64
N SER A 118 -5.01 -3.19 -20.22
CA SER A 118 -5.97 -2.11 -20.52
C SER A 118 -6.10 -1.83 -22.02
N VAL A 119 -5.02 -2.01 -22.80
CA VAL A 119 -5.02 -1.89 -24.26
C VAL A 119 -5.68 -3.10 -24.93
N LEU A 120 -5.43 -4.31 -24.43
CA LEU A 120 -6.02 -5.55 -24.96
C LEU A 120 -7.52 -5.71 -24.71
N VAL A 121 -8.07 -5.10 -23.66
CA VAL A 121 -9.53 -5.13 -23.35
C VAL A 121 -10.30 -4.04 -24.12
N ARG A 122 -9.61 -3.14 -24.84
CA ARG A 122 -10.21 -2.06 -25.66
C ARG A 122 -10.12 -2.30 -27.17
N LEU A 123 -9.69 -3.50 -27.60
CA LEU A 123 -9.74 -3.98 -28.99
C LEU A 123 -10.65 -5.19 -29.08
#